data_AF-A0A961IXN2-F1
#
_entry.id   AF-A0A961IXN2-F1
#
_cell.length_a   1.000
_cell.length_b   1.000
_cell.length_c   1.000
_cell.angle_alpha   90.00
_cell.angle_beta   90.00
_cell.angle_gamma   90.00
#
_symmetry.space_group_name_H-M   'P 1'
#
loop_
_entity.id
_entity.type
_entity.pdbx_description
1 polymer ?
#
loop_
_entity_poly.entity_id
_entity_poly.type
_entity_poly.pdbx_seq_one_letter_code
_entity_poly.pdbx_strand_id
1 'polypeptide(L)' 'LFQGMFDGNILTFNPGWSGEEKPAGDFEDVRAIQARLQAAGIALTQETDPAGTGPAHIALTDPDGNAILIDQHV' A
#
# COMPACT_ATOMS: atom_id res chain seq x y z
N LEU A 1 12.17 10.06 -1.69
CA LEU A 1 12.88 8.77 -1.79
C LEU A 1 12.10 7.82 -2.72
N PHE A 2 11.71 8.22 -3.94
CA PHE A 2 10.96 7.36 -4.89
C PHE A 2 11.19 7.77 -6.35
N GLN A 3 12.36 8.33 -6.67
CA GLN A 3 12.63 8.77 -8.04
C GLN A 3 13.14 7.56 -8.84
N GLY A 4 12.38 7.12 -9.85
CA GLY A 4 12.77 6.07 -10.79
C GLY A 4 12.31 4.64 -10.47
N MET A 5 11.42 4.43 -9.49
CA MET A 5 10.83 3.10 -9.23
C MET A 5 9.57 2.82 -10.06
N PHE A 6 8.93 3.85 -10.61
CA PHE A 6 7.69 3.72 -11.37
C PHE A 6 7.73 4.62 -12.61
N ASP A 7 7.35 4.08 -13.76
CA ASP A 7 7.16 4.86 -14.98
C ASP A 7 5.77 5.52 -14.94
N GLY A 8 5.70 6.78 -14.47
CA GLY A 8 4.48 7.58 -14.47
C GLY A 8 4.01 8.04 -13.09
N ASN A 9 2.77 8.51 -13.03
CA ASN A 9 2.15 8.96 -11.78
C ASN A 9 1.81 7.75 -10.90
N ILE A 10 2.07 7.88 -9.60
CA ILE A 10 1.70 6.89 -8.60
C ILE A 10 0.71 7.48 -7.60
N LEU A 11 -0.34 6.73 -7.31
CA LEU A 11 -1.29 7.03 -6.25
C LEU A 11 -0.83 6.31 -4.99
N THR A 12 -0.39 7.08 -3.99
CA THR A 12 0.09 6.52 -2.72
C THR A 12 -0.97 6.68 -1.62
N PHE A 13 -1.32 5.58 -0.98
CA PHE A 13 -2.17 5.55 0.21
C PHE A 13 -1.31 5.19 1.43
N ASN A 14 -1.34 6.04 2.46
CA ASN A 14 -0.60 5.83 3.69
C ASN A 14 -1.61 5.58 4.82
N PRO A 15 -1.97 4.32 5.13
CA PRO A 15 -3.06 4.02 6.06
C PRO A 15 -2.85 4.62 7.46
N GLY A 16 -1.60 4.81 7.89
CA GLY A 16 -1.25 5.46 9.15
C GLY A 16 -1.29 7.00 9.15
N TRP A 17 -1.66 7.67 8.05
CA TRP A 17 -1.66 9.13 7.95
C TRP A 17 -3.04 9.70 7.64
N SER A 18 -3.52 10.62 8.48
CA SER A 18 -4.82 11.27 8.33
C SER A 18 -4.85 12.41 7.28
N GLY A 19 -3.94 12.44 6.31
CA GLY A 19 -3.82 13.52 5.32
C GLY A 19 -3.14 14.82 5.81
N GLU A 20 -2.83 14.94 7.11
CA GLU A 20 -2.07 16.06 7.70
C GLU A 20 -0.76 15.60 8.38
N GLU A 21 -0.17 14.48 7.92
CA GLU A 21 1.02 13.84 8.54
C GLU A 21 0.84 13.46 10.02
N LYS A 22 -0.40 13.44 10.53
CA LYS A 22 -0.70 12.97 11.88
C LYS A 22 -0.93 11.45 11.86
N PRO A 23 -0.42 10.71 12.86
CA PRO A 23 -0.78 9.32 13.04
C PRO A 23 -2.30 9.20 13.12
N ALA A 24 -2.89 8.45 12.19
CA ALA A 24 -4.25 7.97 12.37
C ALA A 24 -4.23 7.06 13.61
N GLY A 25 -5.10 7.33 14.60
CA GLY A 25 -5.06 6.63 15.88
C GLY A 25 -5.13 5.11 15.73
N ASP A 26 -6.10 4.64 14.95
CA ASP A 26 -6.22 3.26 14.51
C ASP A 26 -6.21 3.23 12.97
N PHE A 27 -5.37 2.38 12.39
CA PHE A 27 -5.34 2.12 10.96
C PHE A 27 -5.24 0.62 10.68
N GLU A 28 -5.69 0.21 9.50
CA GLU A 28 -5.60 -1.19 9.06
C GLU A 28 -4.15 -1.49 8.64
N ASP A 29 -3.56 -2.55 9.21
CA ASP A 29 -2.21 -2.99 8.81
C ASP A 29 -2.21 -3.39 7.33
N VAL A 30 -1.15 -3.04 6.61
CA VAL A 30 -1.02 -3.31 5.17
C VAL A 30 -1.15 -4.80 4.82
N ARG A 31 -0.84 -5.71 5.76
CA ARG A 31 -1.02 -7.16 5.58
C ARG A 31 -2.49 -7.57 5.61
N ALA A 32 -3.31 -6.91 6.43
CA ALA A 32 -4.75 -7.12 6.43
C ALA A 32 -5.38 -6.58 5.14
N ILE A 33 -4.90 -5.42 4.67
CA ILE A 33 -5.29 -4.85 3.37
C ILE A 33 -4.92 -5.82 2.23
N GLN A 34 -3.69 -6.33 2.20
CA GLN A 34 -3.24 -7.34 1.24
C GLN A 34 -4.17 -8.55 1.21
N ALA A 35 -4.45 -9.14 2.37
CA ALA A 35 -5.29 -10.33 2.47
C ALA A 35 -6.71 -10.07 1.93
N ARG A 36 -7.28 -8.89 2.21
CA ARG A 36 -8.60 -8.48 1.72
C ARG A 36 -8.62 -8.28 0.20
N LEU A 37 -7.58 -7.67 -0.37
CA LEU A 37 -7.45 -7.48 -1.82
C LEU A 37 -7.32 -8.83 -2.54
N GLN A 38 -6.46 -9.72 -2.03
CA GLN A 38 -6.29 -11.06 -2.59
C GLN A 38 -7.57 -11.90 -2.49
N ALA A 39 -8.29 -11.84 -1.36
CA ALA A 39 -9.58 -12.51 -1.20
C ALA A 39 -10.66 -11.97 -2.16
N ALA A 40 -10.56 -10.71 -2.56
CA ALA A 40 -11.40 -10.09 -3.59
C ALA A 40 -10.96 -10.42 -5.03
N GLY A 41 -9.90 -11.20 -5.22
CA GLY A 41 -9.36 -11.57 -6.52
C GLY A 41 -8.54 -10.47 -7.21
N ILE A 42 -8.11 -9.45 -6.45
CA ILE A 42 -7.26 -8.38 -6.96
C ILE A 42 -5.80 -8.85 -6.94
N ALA A 43 -5.16 -8.83 -8.10
CA ALA A 43 -3.75 -9.19 -8.22
C ALA A 43 -2.86 -8.04 -7.73
N LEU A 44 -1.87 -8.37 -6.92
CA LEU A 44 -0.86 -7.43 -6.45
C LEU A 44 0.38 -7.57 -7.33
N THR A 45 0.99 -6.43 -7.69
CA THR A 45 2.27 -6.39 -8.40
C THR A 45 3.44 -6.48 -7.43
N GLN A 46 3.20 -6.12 -6.16
CA GLN A 46 4.13 -6.35 -5.06
C GLN A 46 3.39 -6.67 -3.77
N GLU A 47 3.85 -7.72 -3.09
CA GLU A 47 3.31 -8.22 -1.84
C GLU A 47 4.32 -8.03 -0.70
N THR A 48 3.83 -8.14 0.54
CA THR A 48 4.65 -8.19 1.76
C THR A 48 4.46 -9.51 2.50
N ASP A 49 5.40 -9.84 3.38
CA ASP A 49 5.33 -11.03 4.23
C ASP A 49 4.16 -10.92 5.23
N PRO A 50 3.16 -11.82 5.17
CA PRO A 50 2.03 -11.81 6.10
C PRO A 50 2.42 -12.04 7.55
N ALA A 51 3.57 -12.68 7.82
CA ALA A 51 4.10 -12.91 9.16
C ALA A 51 5.05 -11.80 9.63
N GLY A 52 5.36 -10.82 8.76
CA GLY A 52 6.22 -9.70 9.08
C GLY A 52 5.59 -8.71 10.07
N THR A 53 6.41 -7.82 10.61
CA THR A 53 5.98 -6.74 11.52
C THR A 53 6.66 -5.43 11.16
N GLY A 54 6.03 -4.30 11.51
CA GLY A 54 6.55 -2.97 11.22
C GLY A 54 6.34 -2.55 9.76
N PRO A 55 7.11 -1.55 9.30
CA PRO A 55 6.92 -0.92 7.99
C PRO A 55 6.91 -1.92 6.84
N ALA A 56 5.95 -1.73 5.94
CA ALA A 56 5.74 -2.60 4.79
C ALA A 56 4.90 -1.87 3.74
N HIS A 57 5.00 -2.33 2.50
CA HIS A 57 4.19 -1.80 1.41
C HIS A 57 3.72 -2.91 0.48
N ILE A 58 2.63 -2.63 -0.22
CA ILE A 58 2.11 -3.44 -1.32
C ILE A 58 1.84 -2.53 -2.51
N ALA A 59 1.90 -3.10 -3.71
CA ALA A 59 1.62 -2.38 -4.94
C ALA A 59 0.65 -3.17 -5.81
N LEU A 60 -0.14 -2.44 -6.60
CA LEU A 60 -1.04 -2.97 -7.60
C LEU A 60 -1.22 -1.98 -8.75
N THR A 61 -1.83 -2.45 -9.83
CA THR A 61 -2.23 -1.61 -10.96
C THR A 61 -3.74 -1.67 -11.07
N ASP A 62 -4.38 -0.50 -11.17
CA ASP A 62 -5.82 -0.44 -11.40
C ASP A 62 -6.18 -0.76 -12.86
N PRO A 63 -7.48 -0.95 -13.19
CA PRO A 63 -7.90 -1.25 -14.56
C PRO A 63 -7.58 -0.16 -15.60
N ASP A 64 -7.35 1.09 -15.15
CA ASP A 64 -6.99 2.22 -16.01
C ASP A 64 -5.47 2.32 -16.24
N GLY A 65 -4.68 1.46 -15.59
CA GLY A 65 -3.23 1.39 -15.71
C GLY A 65 -2.47 2.26 -14.70
N ASN A 66 -3.13 2.87 -13.72
CA ASN A 66 -2.45 3.66 -12.70
C ASN A 66 -1.74 2.74 -11.71
N ALA A 67 -0.49 3.08 -11.38
CA ALA A 67 0.23 2.44 -10.29
C ALA A 67 -0.34 2.93 -8.95
N ILE A 68 -0.68 1.98 -8.08
CA ILE A 68 -1.11 2.23 -6.72
C ILE A 68 -0.08 1.64 -5.76
N LEU A 69 0.37 2.44 -4.81
CA LEU A 69 1.22 2.03 -3.71
C LEU A 69 0.47 2.23 -2.39
N ILE A 70 0.43 1.20 -1.56
CA ILE A 70 -0.07 1.31 -0.19
C ILE A 70 1.13 1.13 0.72
N ASP A 71 1.52 2.18 1.43
CA ASP A 71 2.80 2.26 2.14
C ASP A 71 2.59 2.56 3.63
N GLN A 72 2.87 1.56 4.47
CA GLN A 72 2.81 1.66 5.92
C GLN A 72 4.20 2.00 6.46
N HIS A 73 4.28 3.16 7.12
CA HIS A 73 5.53 3.73 7.62
C HIS A 73 5.76 3.52 9.14
N VAL A 74 4.82 2.86 9.83
CA VAL A 74 4.80 2.67 11.29
C VAL A 74 4.61 1.21 11.67
#